data_AF-A0A1H3PE52-F1
#
_entry.id   AF-A0A1H3PE52-F1
#
_cell.length_a   1.000
_cell.length_b   1.000
_cell.length_c   1.000
_cell.angle_alpha   90.00
_cell.angle_beta   90.00
_cell.angle_gamma   90.00
#
_symmetry.space_group_name_H-M   'P 1'
#
loop_
_entity.id
_entity.type
_entity.pdbx_description
1 polymer ?
#
loop_
_entity_poly.entity_id
_entity_poly.type
_entity_poly.pdbx_seq_one_letter_code
_entity_poly.pdbx_strand_id
1 'polypeptide(L)'
;MKTVLAELITKISSGCMGEEEILRIADEAAQAYADPQAFLAANPDINYDDSFPIPLGEWVVVGSLPETVLFQADTYMDLFAQIVASFGPGVAFNIKPKQLAKTEALTALNRIQIQMGSMNPENGGYVLMNFSQLLDDELQVVLVYGNDVPRVLELCAEAGIAAAPALETLKVAIHV
;
A
#
# COMPACT_ATOMS: atom_id res chain seq x y z
N MET A 1 3.66 -17.06 -9.46
CA MET A 1 3.76 -16.13 -8.32
C MET A 1 4.70 -14.96 -8.61
N LYS A 2 6.01 -15.16 -8.85
CA LYS A 2 6.96 -14.06 -9.11
C LYS A 2 6.49 -13.00 -10.11
N THR A 3 6.00 -13.40 -11.29
CA THR A 3 5.51 -12.46 -12.30
C THR A 3 4.31 -11.64 -11.81
N VAL A 4 3.38 -12.27 -11.09
CA VAL A 4 2.20 -11.61 -10.48
C VAL A 4 2.67 -10.57 -9.47
N LEU A 5 3.60 -10.94 -8.58
CA LEU A 5 4.13 -10.03 -7.57
C LEU A 5 4.94 -8.89 -8.18
N ALA A 6 5.76 -9.15 -9.20
CA ALA A 6 6.52 -8.10 -9.88
C ALA A 6 5.60 -7.08 -10.57
N GLU A 7 4.54 -7.54 -11.23
CA GLU A 7 3.53 -6.66 -11.82
C GLU A 7 2.78 -5.87 -10.73
N LEU A 8 2.38 -6.54 -9.65
CA LEU A 8 1.69 -5.90 -8.52
C LEU A 8 2.53 -4.79 -7.89
N ILE A 9 3.77 -5.10 -7.52
CA ILE A 9 4.71 -4.16 -6.88
C ILE A 9 4.98 -2.98 -7.83
N THR A 10 5.16 -3.24 -9.13
CA THR A 10 5.26 -2.18 -10.14
C THR A 10 4.08 -1.21 -10.06
N LYS A 11 2.86 -1.74 -10.02
CA LYS A 11 1.63 -0.94 -10.04
C LYS A 11 1.40 -0.16 -8.73
N ILE A 12 1.62 -0.79 -7.58
CA ILE A 12 1.44 -0.12 -6.27
C ILE A 12 2.58 0.86 -5.94
N SER A 13 3.75 0.71 -6.56
CA SER A 13 4.85 1.68 -6.42
C SER A 13 4.60 2.99 -7.16
N SER A 14 3.67 3.01 -8.13
CA SER A 14 3.37 4.18 -8.98
C SER A 14 4.60 4.85 -9.63
N GLY A 15 5.70 4.10 -9.83
CA GLY A 15 6.95 4.58 -10.41
C GLY A 15 8.01 5.04 -9.39
N CYS A 16 7.77 4.89 -8.09
CA CYS A 16 8.72 5.24 -7.03
C CYS A 16 9.86 4.24 -6.84
N MET A 17 9.74 3.03 -7.38
CA MET A 17 10.71 1.94 -7.21
C MET A 17 11.42 1.60 -8.52
N GLY A 18 12.69 1.22 -8.42
CA GLY A 18 13.48 0.73 -9.56
C GLY A 18 13.13 -0.72 -9.92
N GLU A 19 13.26 -1.07 -11.20
CA GLU A 19 12.92 -2.40 -11.71
C GLU A 19 13.70 -3.53 -10.99
N GLU A 20 15.00 -3.34 -10.73
CA GLU A 20 15.82 -4.33 -10.04
C GLU A 20 15.32 -4.63 -8.62
N GLU A 21 14.93 -3.58 -7.88
CA GLU A 21 14.38 -3.71 -6.53
C GLU A 21 13.04 -4.43 -6.54
N ILE A 22 12.15 -4.06 -7.47
CA ILE A 22 10.86 -4.72 -7.68
C ILE A 22 11.04 -6.22 -7.93
N LEU A 23 11.95 -6.58 -8.85
CA LEU A 23 12.20 -7.96 -9.22
C LEU A 23 12.82 -8.77 -8.07
N ARG A 24 13.66 -8.13 -7.25
CA ARG A 24 14.25 -8.73 -6.05
C ARG A 24 13.17 -9.07 -5.02
N ILE A 25 12.32 -8.10 -4.66
CA ILE A 25 11.23 -8.32 -3.69
C ILE A 25 10.26 -9.39 -4.19
N ALA A 26 9.88 -9.33 -5.48
CA ALA A 26 8.99 -10.31 -6.08
C ALA A 26 9.58 -11.72 -6.09
N ASP A 27 10.90 -11.86 -6.23
CA ASP A 27 11.58 -13.16 -6.16
C ASP A 27 11.60 -13.71 -4.74
N GLU A 28 12.04 -12.90 -3.77
CA GLU A 28 12.10 -13.26 -2.35
C GLU A 28 10.71 -13.68 -1.84
N ALA A 29 9.69 -12.86 -2.10
CA ALA A 29 8.32 -13.18 -1.73
C ALA A 29 7.79 -14.44 -2.43
N ALA A 30 8.11 -14.64 -3.72
CA ALA A 30 7.68 -15.85 -4.43
C ALA A 30 8.30 -17.14 -3.85
N GLN A 31 9.54 -17.07 -3.37
CA GLN A 31 10.18 -18.18 -2.66
C GLN A 31 9.47 -18.44 -1.33
N ALA A 32 9.18 -17.38 -0.57
CA ALA A 32 8.43 -17.46 0.69
C ALA A 32 7.01 -18.02 0.52
N TYR A 33 6.31 -17.69 -0.58
CA TYR A 33 5.01 -18.30 -0.92
C TYR A 33 5.13 -19.78 -1.29
N ALA A 34 6.23 -20.20 -1.91
CA ALA A 34 6.41 -21.57 -2.40
C ALA A 34 6.80 -22.56 -1.29
N ASP A 35 7.71 -22.16 -0.39
CA ASP A 35 8.17 -22.98 0.72
C ASP A 35 8.57 -22.08 1.92
N PRO A 36 7.60 -21.73 2.79
CA PRO A 36 7.86 -20.86 3.93
C PRO A 36 8.93 -21.40 4.89
N GLN A 37 8.98 -22.73 5.09
CA GLN A 37 9.92 -23.34 6.02
C GLN A 37 11.35 -23.29 5.49
N ALA A 38 11.55 -23.62 4.21
CA ALA A 38 12.86 -23.50 3.58
C ALA A 38 13.32 -22.03 3.52
N PHE A 39 12.39 -21.10 3.27
CA PHE A 39 12.70 -19.68 3.25
C PHE A 39 13.18 -19.17 4.63
N LEU A 40 12.49 -19.51 5.72
CA LEU A 40 12.93 -19.15 7.07
C LEU A 40 14.27 -19.79 7.45
N ALA A 41 14.49 -21.06 7.07
CA ALA A 41 15.76 -21.74 7.32
C ALA A 41 16.94 -21.09 6.59
N ALA A 42 16.70 -20.54 5.39
CA ALA A 42 17.70 -19.81 4.61
C ALA A 42 17.93 -18.38 5.11
N ASN A 43 16.98 -17.81 5.86
CA ASN A 43 16.99 -16.42 6.33
C ASN A 43 16.76 -16.36 7.86
N PRO A 44 17.74 -16.80 8.67
CA PRO A 44 17.56 -16.94 10.13
C PRO A 44 17.38 -15.60 10.88
N ASP A 45 17.71 -14.48 10.23
CA ASP A 45 17.55 -13.13 10.80
C ASP A 45 16.13 -12.57 10.63
N ILE A 46 15.26 -13.24 9.85
CA ILE A 46 13.87 -12.81 9.67
C ILE A 46 13.09 -13.05 10.96
N ASN A 47 12.51 -11.97 11.50
CA ASN A 47 11.64 -12.00 12.67
C ASN A 47 10.17 -12.19 12.25
N TYR A 48 9.85 -13.38 11.74
CA TYR A 48 8.49 -13.79 11.42
C TYR A 48 8.10 -15.02 12.24
N ASP A 49 6.87 -15.02 12.76
CA ASP A 49 6.24 -16.15 13.42
C ASP A 49 4.74 -16.23 13.12
N ASP A 50 4.08 -17.26 13.64
CA ASP A 50 2.66 -17.51 13.39
C ASP A 50 1.69 -16.54 14.11
N SER A 51 2.21 -15.53 14.82
CA SER A 51 1.38 -14.47 15.43
C SER A 51 0.99 -13.37 14.43
N PHE A 52 1.71 -13.25 13.31
CA PHE A 52 1.38 -12.30 12.26
C PHE A 52 0.04 -12.67 11.59
N PRO A 53 -0.80 -11.69 11.24
CA PRO A 53 -2.13 -11.94 10.68
C PRO A 53 -2.11 -12.34 9.19
N ILE A 54 -0.92 -12.35 8.58
CA ILE A 54 -0.69 -12.60 7.16
C ILE A 54 0.36 -13.70 6.96
N PRO A 55 0.28 -14.48 5.87
CA PRO A 55 1.26 -15.51 5.57
C PRO A 55 2.64 -14.90 5.24
N LEU A 56 3.71 -15.67 5.46
CA LEU A 56 5.09 -15.24 5.23
C LEU A 56 5.35 -14.63 3.84
N GLY A 57 4.77 -15.21 2.78
CA GLY A 57 4.91 -14.66 1.43
C GLY A 57 4.36 -13.23 1.30
N GLU A 58 3.19 -12.96 1.89
CA GLU A 58 2.61 -11.62 1.95
C GLU A 58 3.42 -10.70 2.86
N TRP A 59 3.89 -11.22 4.01
CA TRP A 59 4.74 -10.48 4.94
C TRP A 59 6.04 -10.00 4.29
N VAL A 60 6.68 -10.84 3.46
CA VAL A 60 7.88 -10.45 2.71
C VAL A 60 7.56 -9.33 1.72
N VAL A 61 6.40 -9.35 1.05
CA VAL A 61 5.99 -8.23 0.19
C VAL A 61 5.85 -6.96 1.02
N VAL A 62 4.98 -6.98 2.03
CA VAL A 62 4.62 -5.80 2.82
C VAL A 62 5.84 -5.22 3.55
N GLY A 63 6.63 -6.05 4.22
CA GLY A 63 7.81 -5.64 4.98
C GLY A 63 9.00 -5.19 4.11
N SER A 64 8.97 -5.45 2.80
CA SER A 64 10.02 -5.00 1.87
C SER A 64 9.66 -3.72 1.12
N LEU A 65 8.41 -3.26 1.20
CA LEU A 65 8.01 -2.01 0.56
C LEU A 65 8.61 -0.82 1.33
N PRO A 66 9.19 0.18 0.64
CA PRO A 66 9.65 1.38 1.31
C PRO A 66 8.46 2.24 1.80
N GLU A 67 8.71 3.07 2.81
CA GLU A 67 7.73 4.03 3.38
C GLU A 67 7.23 5.09 2.36
N THR A 68 7.84 5.15 1.17
CA THR A 68 7.37 5.98 0.05
C THR A 68 6.34 5.29 -0.83
N VAL A 69 6.06 4.00 -0.58
CA VAL A 69 5.10 3.16 -1.31
C VAL A 69 4.01 2.66 -0.38
N LEU A 70 4.39 2.06 0.75
CA LEU A 70 3.46 1.63 1.79
C LEU A 70 3.41 2.69 2.89
N PHE A 71 2.26 3.34 3.03
CA PHE A 71 2.04 4.37 4.04
C PHE A 71 1.27 3.77 5.22
N GLN A 72 1.84 3.90 6.41
CA GLN A 72 1.29 3.35 7.64
C GLN A 72 1.24 4.44 8.72
N ALA A 73 0.09 4.62 9.34
CA ALA A 73 -0.08 5.63 10.38
C ALA A 73 -1.32 5.40 11.25
N ASP A 74 -1.25 5.81 12.51
CA ASP A 74 -2.41 5.82 13.41
C ASP A 74 -3.47 6.89 13.08
N THR A 75 -3.09 7.95 12.36
CA THR A 75 -4.00 9.07 12.08
C THR A 75 -3.97 9.53 10.63
N TYR A 76 -5.11 10.04 10.14
CA TYR A 76 -5.18 10.64 8.79
C TYR A 76 -4.29 11.88 8.62
N MET A 77 -3.96 12.58 9.71
CA MET A 77 -3.00 13.67 9.67
C MET A 77 -1.60 13.13 9.36
N ASP A 78 -1.16 12.10 10.08
CA ASP A 78 0.17 11.51 9.94
C ASP A 78 0.29 10.76 8.61
N LEU A 79 -0.75 10.01 8.23
CA LEU A 79 -0.86 9.38 6.91
C LEU A 79 -0.65 10.41 5.79
N PHE A 80 -1.39 11.52 5.83
CA PHE A 80 -1.27 12.53 4.79
C PHE A 80 0.08 13.27 4.85
N ALA A 81 0.70 13.39 6.02
CA ALA A 81 2.04 13.95 6.15
C ALA A 81 3.09 13.06 5.47
N GLN A 82 3.02 11.74 5.66
CA GLN A 82 3.90 10.79 4.97
C GLN A 82 3.68 10.83 3.45
N ILE A 83 2.42 10.84 3.01
CA ILE A 83 2.08 10.99 1.58
C ILE A 83 2.69 12.28 1.04
N VAL A 84 2.48 13.44 1.67
CA VAL A 84 3.07 14.71 1.18
C VAL A 84 4.60 14.63 1.11
N ALA A 85 5.25 13.98 2.08
CA ALA A 85 6.69 13.82 2.13
C ALA A 85 7.25 12.88 1.03
N SER A 86 6.46 11.93 0.53
CA SER A 86 6.87 11.07 -0.58
C SER A 86 6.89 11.80 -1.93
N PHE A 87 6.19 12.93 -2.04
CA PHE A 87 6.26 13.80 -3.21
C PHE A 87 7.39 14.83 -3.07
N GLY A 88 8.06 15.13 -4.18
CA GLY A 88 9.15 16.11 -4.20
C GLY A 88 8.69 17.53 -3.81
N PRO A 89 9.61 18.41 -3.36
CA PRO A 89 9.30 19.73 -2.81
C PRO A 89 8.61 20.71 -3.77
N GLY A 90 8.54 20.38 -5.07
CA GLY A 90 7.86 21.17 -6.10
C GLY A 90 6.37 20.85 -6.26
N VAL A 91 5.85 19.84 -5.57
CA VAL A 91 4.46 19.41 -5.71
C VAL A 91 3.57 20.22 -4.77
N ALA A 92 2.57 20.89 -5.35
CA ALA A 92 1.64 21.71 -4.60
C ALA A 92 0.44 20.87 -4.10
N PHE A 93 0.15 20.95 -2.80
CA PHE A 93 -1.02 20.37 -2.18
C PHE A 93 -1.98 21.46 -1.71
N ASN A 94 -3.28 21.28 -1.98
CA ASN A 94 -4.31 22.27 -1.63
C ASN A 94 -4.71 22.20 -0.16
N ILE A 95 -4.51 21.03 0.47
CA ILE A 95 -4.74 20.81 1.89
C ILE A 95 -3.41 20.53 2.60
N LYS A 96 -3.35 20.81 3.91
CA LYS A 96 -2.21 20.55 4.78
C LYS A 96 -2.56 19.48 5.81
N PRO A 97 -1.62 18.60 6.21
CA PRO A 97 -1.84 17.57 7.25
C PRO A 97 -2.56 18.08 8.50
N LYS A 98 -2.11 19.20 9.06
CA LYS A 98 -2.71 19.82 10.25
C LYS A 98 -4.21 20.16 10.14
N GLN A 99 -4.75 20.28 8.92
CA GLN A 99 -6.18 20.51 8.72
C GLN A 99 -7.03 19.25 8.97
N LEU A 100 -6.39 18.08 9.08
CA LEU A 100 -7.04 16.79 9.31
C LEU A 100 -7.09 16.39 10.81
N ALA A 101 -6.30 17.03 11.68
CA ALA A 101 -6.10 16.63 13.09
C ALA A 101 -7.37 16.51 13.97
N LYS A 102 -8.48 17.14 13.57
CA LYS A 102 -9.77 17.08 14.28
C LYS A 102 -10.93 16.76 13.34
N THR A 103 -10.62 16.17 12.20
CA THR A 103 -11.61 15.81 11.19
C THR A 103 -11.97 14.33 11.37
N GLU A 104 -13.26 14.03 11.46
CA GLU A 104 -13.79 12.67 11.43
C GLU A 104 -13.29 11.86 10.21
N ALA A 105 -13.09 10.56 10.41
CA ALA A 105 -12.38 9.66 9.49
C ALA A 105 -12.84 9.76 8.03
N LEU A 106 -14.16 9.68 7.78
CA LEU A 106 -14.71 9.75 6.42
C LEU A 106 -14.42 11.10 5.74
N THR A 107 -14.58 12.19 6.48
CA THR A 107 -14.30 13.53 5.96
C THR A 107 -12.80 13.71 5.68
N ALA A 108 -11.94 13.18 6.56
CA ALA A 108 -10.49 13.24 6.39
C ALA A 108 -10.05 12.44 5.16
N LEU A 109 -10.43 11.17 5.07
CA LEU A 109 -10.10 10.30 3.94
C LEU A 109 -10.64 10.84 2.62
N ASN A 110 -11.87 11.36 2.59
CA ASN A 110 -12.44 11.95 1.39
C ASN A 110 -11.64 13.18 0.92
N ARG A 111 -11.17 14.03 1.83
CA ARG A 111 -10.31 15.18 1.47
C ARG A 111 -8.98 14.74 0.88
N ILE A 112 -8.35 13.72 1.47
CA ILE A 112 -7.11 13.14 0.95
C ILE A 112 -7.36 12.56 -0.44
N GLN A 113 -8.40 11.74 -0.61
CA GLN A 113 -8.75 11.13 -1.89
C GLN A 113 -9.07 12.17 -2.98
N ILE A 114 -9.73 13.28 -2.66
CA ILE A 114 -9.96 14.39 -3.62
C ILE A 114 -8.62 15.02 -4.04
N GLN A 115 -7.73 15.29 -3.08
CA GLN A 115 -6.41 15.83 -3.38
C GLN A 115 -5.62 14.88 -4.28
N MET A 116 -5.53 13.61 -3.90
CA MET A 116 -4.78 12.59 -4.62
C MET A 116 -5.38 12.28 -6.01
N GLY A 117 -6.70 12.26 -6.14
CA GLY A 117 -7.39 12.04 -7.41
C GLY A 117 -7.23 13.18 -8.41
N SER A 118 -6.88 14.39 -7.95
CA SER A 118 -6.62 15.53 -8.83
C SER A 118 -5.21 15.56 -9.44
N MET A 119 -4.32 14.71 -8.93
CA MET A 119 -2.91 14.66 -9.32
C MET A 119 -2.68 13.59 -10.38
N ASN A 120 -1.81 13.85 -11.38
CA ASN A 120 -1.54 12.90 -12.46
C ASN A 120 -2.82 12.46 -13.23
N PRO A 121 -3.59 13.43 -13.77
CA PRO A 121 -4.88 13.17 -14.42
C PRO A 121 -4.78 12.25 -15.64
N GLU A 122 -3.64 12.23 -16.33
CA GLU A 122 -3.35 11.34 -17.45
C GLU A 122 -3.39 9.86 -17.07
N ASN A 123 -3.08 9.53 -15.81
CA ASN A 123 -3.17 8.18 -15.25
C ASN A 123 -4.43 7.96 -14.41
N GLY A 124 -5.40 8.88 -14.48
CA GLY A 124 -6.69 8.76 -13.80
C GLY A 124 -6.69 9.20 -12.33
N GLY A 125 -5.68 9.95 -11.87
CA GLY A 125 -5.56 10.31 -10.46
C GLY A 125 -4.83 9.25 -9.64
N TYR A 126 -4.46 9.57 -8.40
CA TYR A 126 -4.11 8.54 -7.42
C TYR A 126 -5.33 8.12 -6.59
N VAL A 127 -5.48 6.82 -6.39
CA VAL A 127 -6.47 6.19 -5.52
C VAL A 127 -5.76 5.62 -4.29
N LEU A 128 -6.26 5.96 -3.11
CA LEU A 128 -5.82 5.33 -1.87
C LEU A 128 -6.43 3.94 -1.79
N MET A 129 -5.57 2.94 -1.71
CA MET A 129 -5.95 1.54 -1.61
C MET A 129 -5.53 1.02 -0.24
N ASN A 130 -6.49 0.52 0.56
CA ASN A 130 -6.15 -0.35 1.68
C ASN A 130 -5.41 -1.56 1.09
N PHE A 131 -4.27 -1.92 1.68
CA PHE A 131 -3.39 -2.95 1.13
C PHE A 131 -2.89 -3.86 2.23
N SER A 132 -3.07 -5.18 2.04
CA SER A 132 -2.85 -6.23 3.04
C SER A 132 -3.71 -6.04 4.32
N GLN A 133 -3.49 -6.90 5.31
CA GLN A 133 -4.04 -6.70 6.66
C GLN A 133 -3.18 -5.70 7.43
N LEU A 134 -3.80 -4.99 8.37
CA LEU A 134 -3.10 -4.08 9.27
C LEU A 134 -2.08 -4.86 10.11
N LEU A 135 -0.87 -4.33 10.20
CA LEU A 135 0.20 -4.88 11.02
C LEU A 135 0.30 -4.13 12.34
N ASP A 136 0.94 -2.96 12.33
CA ASP A 136 1.23 -2.19 13.55
C ASP A 136 0.33 -0.96 13.73
N ASP A 137 -0.05 -0.30 12.64
CA ASP A 137 -0.82 0.95 12.63
C ASP A 137 -2.31 0.76 12.30
N GLU A 138 -3.14 1.74 12.65
CA GLU A 138 -4.57 1.75 12.31
C GLU A 138 -4.88 1.92 10.81
N LEU A 139 -3.94 2.47 10.04
CA LEU A 139 -4.08 2.70 8.59
C LEU A 139 -2.89 2.09 7.84
N GLN A 140 -3.16 1.40 6.73
CA GLN A 140 -2.14 0.86 5.84
C GLN A 140 -2.62 0.98 4.40
N VAL A 141 -1.99 1.88 3.65
CA VAL A 141 -2.42 2.22 2.29
C VAL A 141 -1.27 2.34 1.31
N VAL A 142 -1.57 2.06 0.05
CA VAL A 142 -0.70 2.37 -1.11
C VAL A 142 -1.41 3.36 -2.03
N LEU A 143 -0.63 4.10 -2.83
CA LEU A 143 -1.14 4.99 -3.87
C LEU A 143 -1.07 4.28 -5.22
N VAL A 144 -2.22 4.09 -5.87
CA VAL A 144 -2.34 3.43 -7.17
C VAL A 144 -2.91 4.39 -8.18
N TYR A 145 -2.38 4.41 -9.40
CA TYR A 145 -3.00 5.15 -10.49
C TYR A 145 -4.43 4.67 -10.75
N GLY A 146 -5.38 5.58 -10.94
CA GLY A 146 -6.80 5.26 -11.13
C GLY A 146 -7.03 4.27 -12.28
N ASN A 147 -6.27 4.40 -13.36
CA ASN A 147 -6.32 3.48 -14.51
C ASN A 147 -5.83 2.06 -14.18
N ASP A 148 -4.98 1.91 -13.16
CA ASP A 148 -4.36 0.66 -12.76
C ASP A 148 -5.15 -0.09 -11.66
N VAL A 149 -6.11 0.58 -11.00
CA VAL A 149 -6.91 -0.01 -9.91
C VAL A 149 -7.54 -1.37 -10.26
N PRO A 150 -8.20 -1.55 -11.42
CA PRO A 150 -8.79 -2.85 -11.76
C PRO A 150 -7.75 -3.96 -11.80
N ARG A 151 -6.58 -3.68 -12.39
CA ARG A 151 -5.50 -4.67 -12.52
C ARG A 151 -4.84 -4.97 -11.19
N VAL A 152 -4.66 -3.97 -10.32
CA VAL A 152 -4.15 -4.17 -8.96
C VAL A 152 -5.07 -5.09 -8.16
N LEU A 153 -6.39 -4.90 -8.25
CA LEU A 153 -7.37 -5.76 -7.56
C LEU A 153 -7.29 -7.22 -8.03
N GLU A 154 -7.15 -7.45 -9.34
CA GLU A 154 -6.94 -8.79 -9.90
C GLU A 154 -5.66 -9.44 -9.37
N LEU A 155 -4.54 -8.71 -9.42
CA LEU A 155 -3.23 -9.20 -8.97
C LEU A 155 -3.21 -9.50 -7.46
N CYS A 156 -3.85 -8.65 -6.66
CA CYS A 156 -4.03 -8.89 -5.22
C CYS A 156 -4.84 -10.16 -4.98
N ALA A 157 -5.94 -10.37 -5.69
CA ALA A 157 -6.73 -11.59 -5.59
C ALA A 157 -5.94 -12.85 -6.01
N GLU A 158 -5.13 -12.76 -7.07
CA GLU A 158 -4.24 -13.84 -7.51
C GLU A 158 -3.13 -14.15 -6.48
N ALA A 159 -2.60 -13.13 -5.81
CA ALA A 159 -1.57 -13.26 -4.78
C ALA A 159 -2.12 -13.61 -3.39
N GLY A 160 -3.44 -13.55 -3.20
CA GLY A 160 -4.09 -13.73 -1.90
C GLY A 160 -3.90 -12.57 -0.94
N ILE A 161 -3.59 -11.36 -1.45
CA ILE A 161 -3.39 -10.15 -0.67
C ILE A 161 -4.70 -9.37 -0.61
N ALA A 162 -5.15 -8.99 0.59
CA ALA A 162 -6.34 -8.18 0.75
C ALA A 162 -6.12 -6.77 0.18
N ALA A 163 -7.01 -6.28 -0.69
CA ALA A 163 -6.93 -4.90 -1.16
C ALA A 163 -8.31 -4.35 -1.52
N ALA A 164 -8.54 -3.07 -1.23
CA ALA A 164 -9.76 -2.37 -1.60
C ALA A 164 -9.56 -0.85 -1.64
N PRO A 165 -10.32 -0.10 -2.46
CA PRO A 165 -10.30 1.36 -2.42
C PRO A 165 -10.72 1.87 -1.04
N ALA A 166 -9.82 2.58 -0.35
CA ALA A 166 -9.95 2.91 1.06
C ALA A 166 -11.22 3.72 1.37
N LEU A 167 -11.53 4.71 0.52
CA LEU A 167 -12.70 5.57 0.70
C LEU A 167 -14.02 4.80 0.58
N GLU A 168 -14.12 3.88 -0.38
CA GLU A 168 -15.33 3.10 -0.58
C GLU A 168 -15.52 2.07 0.54
N THR A 169 -14.43 1.42 0.99
CA THR A 169 -14.46 0.54 2.16
C THR A 169 -14.97 1.28 3.41
N LEU A 170 -14.46 2.49 3.67
CA LEU A 170 -14.89 3.26 4.84
C LEU A 170 -16.35 3.72 4.74
N LYS A 171 -16.81 4.12 3.56
CA LYS A 171 -18.23 4.45 3.35
C LYS A 171 -19.13 3.26 3.69
N VAL A 172 -18.78 2.06 3.24
CA VAL A 172 -19.55 0.84 3.56
C VAL A 172 -19.53 0.60 5.07
N ALA A 173 -18.37 0.64 5.72
CA ALA A 173 -18.23 0.36 7.15
C ALA A 173 -19.05 1.30 8.06
N ILE A 174 -19.30 2.54 7.63
CA ILE A 174 -20.06 3.54 8.41
C ILE A 174 -21.59 3.41 8.19
N HIS A 175 -22.02 2.81 7.08
CA HIS A 175 -23.45 2.63 6.76
C HIS A 175 -23.99 1.25 7.16
N VAL A 176 -23.15 0.38 7.74
CA VAL A 176 -23.51 -0.91 8.33
C VAL A 176 -23.70 -0.75 9.83
#